data_AF-A0AAV8GD16-F1
#
_entry.id   AF-A0AAV8GD16-F1
#
_cell.length_a   1.000
_cell.length_b   1.000
_cell.length_c   1.000
_cell.angle_alpha   90.00
_cell.angle_beta   90.00
_cell.angle_gamma   90.00
#
_symmetry.space_group_name_H-M   'P 1'
#
loop_
_entity.id
_entity.type
_entity.pdbx_description
1 polymer ?
#
loop_
_entity_poly.entity_id
_entity_poly.type
_entity_poly.pdbx_seq_one_letter_code
_entity_poly.pdbx_strand_id
1 'polypeptide(L)'
;MGTVDVETEWFLVAKMRAFVETQDPSAKETDNFTLRRFLRARDLDIEKGSSLFLKYLKWRRQTVPNGFISESEIQNDLSQRKVFMQGFDKARRPILVCFLAKHDYSKRNMEEFKRFVTYALDKACARMPSGQEKFICIADLKGWTYGHCDIRAYIASLETMQSYYPERLGKALLINVPGIFMKAWKIIYPFIDKNTKEKFIFVDNKKLQEALLEDIHESQLPEIYGGNLPVVPIENA
;
A
#
# COMPACT_ATOMS: atom_id res chain seq x y z
N MET A 1 3.71 -5.07 26.00
CA MET A 1 3.17 -6.31 25.41
C MET A 1 4.36 -7.12 24.94
N GLY A 2 4.62 -8.28 25.55
CA GLY A 2 5.75 -9.13 25.17
C GLY A 2 5.61 -9.55 23.71
N THR A 3 6.71 -9.52 22.98
CA THR A 3 6.76 -10.07 21.62
C THR A 3 6.40 -11.55 21.70
N VAL A 4 5.25 -11.93 21.14
CA VAL A 4 4.94 -13.33 20.90
C VAL A 4 6.10 -13.92 20.09
N ASP A 5 6.66 -15.03 20.56
CA ASP A 5 7.77 -15.66 19.87
C ASP A 5 7.29 -16.22 18.51
N VAL A 6 8.25 -16.42 17.60
CA VAL A 6 7.95 -16.78 16.21
C VAL A 6 7.26 -18.15 16.12
N GLU A 7 7.54 -19.08 17.02
CA GLU A 7 6.92 -20.42 17.01
C GLU A 7 5.45 -20.33 17.39
N THR A 8 5.13 -19.56 18.44
CA THR A 8 3.75 -19.28 18.83
C THR A 8 2.97 -18.64 17.69
N GLU A 9 3.56 -17.70 16.96
CA GLU A 9 2.89 -17.07 15.82
C GLU A 9 2.57 -18.09 14.71
N TRP A 10 3.52 -18.95 14.34
CA TRP A 10 3.27 -19.98 13.32
C TRP A 10 2.26 -21.04 13.75
N PHE A 11 2.20 -21.36 15.04
CA PHE A 11 1.15 -22.21 15.59
C PHE A 11 -0.25 -21.58 15.42
N LEU A 12 -0.38 -20.28 15.66
CA LEU A 12 -1.64 -19.57 15.43
C LEU A 12 -2.01 -19.51 13.94
N VAL A 13 -1.03 -19.36 13.04
CA VAL A 13 -1.24 -19.44 11.59
C VAL A 13 -1.77 -20.82 11.19
N ALA A 14 -1.21 -21.90 11.74
CA ALA A 14 -1.68 -23.26 11.46
C ALA A 14 -3.13 -23.48 11.94
N LYS A 15 -3.48 -22.98 13.14
CA LYS A 15 -4.86 -23.00 13.66
C LYS A 15 -5.81 -22.21 12.77
N MET A 16 -5.42 -20.99 12.40
CA MET A 16 -6.20 -20.14 11.49
C MET A 16 -6.41 -20.84 10.16
N ARG A 17 -5.38 -21.47 9.58
CA ARG A 17 -5.48 -22.26 8.34
C ARG A 17 -6.53 -23.35 8.44
N ALA A 18 -6.43 -24.20 9.46
CA ALA A 18 -7.37 -25.29 9.66
C ALA A 18 -8.81 -24.78 9.75
N PHE A 19 -9.03 -23.65 10.44
CA PHE A 19 -10.36 -23.02 10.50
C PHE A 19 -10.83 -22.49 9.14
N VAL A 20 -10.03 -21.65 8.46
CA VAL A 20 -10.49 -20.99 7.22
C VAL A 20 -10.70 -21.97 6.07
N GLU A 21 -9.96 -23.08 6.01
CA GLU A 21 -10.15 -24.13 4.99
C GLU A 21 -11.48 -24.87 5.15
N THR A 22 -12.04 -24.94 6.36
CA THR A 22 -13.40 -25.49 6.58
C THR A 22 -14.50 -24.55 6.05
N GLN A 23 -14.22 -23.25 5.97
CA GLN A 23 -15.17 -22.23 5.55
C GLN A 23 -15.05 -21.92 4.04
N ASP A 24 -13.82 -21.91 3.52
CA ASP A 24 -13.52 -21.68 2.11
C ASP A 24 -12.33 -22.58 1.69
N PRO A 25 -12.58 -23.70 1.00
CA PRO A 25 -11.53 -24.64 0.60
C PRO A 25 -10.46 -24.04 -0.32
N SER A 26 -10.70 -22.90 -0.98
CA SER A 26 -9.68 -22.21 -1.78
C SER A 26 -8.57 -21.58 -0.92
N ALA A 27 -8.76 -21.47 0.40
CA ALA A 27 -7.72 -21.02 1.32
C ALA A 27 -6.42 -21.84 1.23
N LYS A 28 -6.49 -23.10 0.78
CA LYS A 28 -5.33 -23.97 0.53
C LYS A 28 -4.39 -23.44 -0.57
N GLU A 29 -4.90 -22.60 -1.47
CA GLU A 29 -4.14 -22.00 -2.59
C GLU A 29 -3.30 -20.80 -2.14
N THR A 30 -3.57 -20.27 -0.94
CA THR A 30 -2.86 -19.12 -0.39
C THR A 30 -1.75 -19.57 0.55
N ASP A 31 -0.57 -18.95 0.47
CA ASP A 31 0.57 -19.27 1.33
C ASP A 31 0.36 -18.86 2.81
N ASN A 32 1.15 -19.47 3.72
CA ASN A 32 1.08 -19.19 5.15
C ASN A 32 1.55 -17.77 5.53
N PHE A 33 2.42 -17.14 4.75
CA PHE A 33 2.85 -15.76 5.00
C PHE A 33 1.68 -14.78 4.82
N THR A 34 0.79 -15.05 3.88
CA THR A 34 -0.43 -14.29 3.68
C THR A 34 -1.35 -14.42 4.88
N LEU A 35 -1.67 -15.64 5.34
CA LEU A 35 -2.47 -15.83 6.55
C LEU A 35 -1.85 -15.10 7.76
N ARG A 36 -0.53 -15.19 7.92
CA ARG A 36 0.22 -14.48 8.96
C ARG A 36 0.00 -12.96 8.92
N ARG A 37 -0.02 -12.33 7.75
CA ARG A 37 -0.32 -10.88 7.63
C ARG A 37 -1.73 -10.54 8.08
N PHE A 38 -2.72 -11.35 7.72
CA PHE A 38 -4.11 -11.15 8.17
C PHE A 38 -4.26 -11.31 9.68
N LEU A 39 -3.57 -12.30 10.24
CA LEU A 39 -3.52 -12.55 11.68
C LEU A 39 -2.87 -11.39 12.44
N ARG A 40 -1.71 -10.89 11.97
CA ARG A 40 -1.02 -9.72 12.51
C ARG A 40 -1.86 -8.46 12.50
N ALA A 41 -2.61 -8.22 11.41
CA ALA A 41 -3.48 -7.06 11.29
C ALA A 41 -4.64 -7.04 12.30
N ARG A 42 -4.87 -8.16 13.00
CA ARG A 42 -5.88 -8.30 14.04
C ARG A 42 -5.28 -8.73 15.37
N ASP A 43 -4.04 -8.30 15.65
CA ASP A 43 -3.36 -8.51 16.93
C ASP A 43 -3.28 -10.00 17.35
N LEU A 44 -3.12 -10.88 16.36
CA LEU A 44 -3.06 -12.33 16.51
C LEU A 44 -4.37 -13.00 16.99
N ASP A 45 -5.50 -12.29 16.89
CA ASP A 45 -6.84 -12.82 17.12
C ASP A 45 -7.26 -13.72 15.94
N ILE A 46 -7.39 -15.02 16.20
CA ILE A 46 -7.70 -16.02 15.17
C ILE A 46 -9.07 -15.75 14.53
N GLU A 47 -10.09 -15.40 15.31
CA GLU A 47 -11.45 -15.21 14.79
C GLU A 47 -11.52 -13.98 13.88
N LYS A 48 -10.98 -12.85 14.36
CA LYS A 48 -10.93 -11.61 13.58
C LYS A 48 -10.03 -11.75 12.35
N GLY A 49 -8.87 -12.39 12.50
CA GLY A 49 -7.95 -12.68 11.40
C GLY A 49 -8.60 -13.55 10.33
N SER A 50 -9.29 -14.63 10.74
CA SER A 50 -10.04 -15.53 9.87
C SER A 50 -11.16 -14.81 9.13
N SER A 51 -11.96 -14.00 9.83
CA SER A 51 -13.02 -13.21 9.22
C SER A 51 -12.50 -12.24 8.16
N LEU A 52 -11.39 -11.54 8.45
CA LEU A 52 -10.76 -10.63 7.49
C LEU A 52 -10.21 -11.38 6.27
N PHE A 53 -9.57 -12.53 6.50
CA PHE A 53 -9.01 -13.35 5.43
C PHE A 53 -10.08 -13.92 4.50
N LEU A 54 -11.18 -14.45 5.06
CA LEU A 54 -12.30 -14.95 4.26
C LEU A 54 -12.98 -13.82 3.46
N LYS A 55 -13.10 -12.62 4.04
CA LYS A 55 -13.54 -11.41 3.32
C LYS A 55 -12.59 -11.10 2.16
N TYR A 56 -11.29 -11.20 2.37
CA TYR A 56 -10.29 -11.01 1.32
C TYR A 56 -10.43 -12.04 0.19
N LEU A 57 -10.57 -13.34 0.49
CA LEU A 57 -10.74 -14.37 -0.54
C LEU A 57 -11.96 -14.10 -1.42
N LYS A 58 -13.10 -13.76 -0.81
CA LYS A 58 -14.31 -13.37 -1.54
C LYS A 58 -14.07 -12.13 -2.41
N TRP A 59 -13.46 -11.10 -1.84
CA TRP A 59 -13.16 -9.86 -2.56
C TRP A 59 -12.19 -10.09 -3.74
N ARG A 60 -11.16 -10.93 -3.54
CA ARG A 60 -10.14 -11.22 -4.55
C ARG A 60 -10.74 -11.90 -5.76
N ARG A 61 -11.61 -12.90 -5.55
CA ARG A 61 -12.36 -13.58 -6.63
C ARG A 61 -13.28 -12.63 -7.41
N GLN A 62 -13.91 -11.68 -6.74
CA GLN A 62 -14.82 -10.73 -7.38
C GLN A 62 -14.11 -9.61 -8.13
N THR A 63 -13.04 -9.07 -7.53
CA THR A 63 -12.35 -7.88 -8.04
C THR A 63 -11.31 -8.24 -9.08
N VAL A 64 -10.60 -9.36 -8.87
CA VAL A 64 -9.46 -9.78 -9.70
C VAL A 64 -9.69 -11.22 -10.20
N PRO A 65 -10.81 -11.51 -10.90
CA PRO A 65 -11.20 -12.89 -11.25
C PRO A 65 -10.17 -13.59 -12.15
N ASN A 66 -9.45 -12.83 -12.97
CA ASN A 66 -8.42 -13.34 -13.88
C ASN A 66 -7.01 -13.29 -13.29
N GLY A 67 -6.87 -13.01 -11.98
CA GLY A 67 -5.58 -12.89 -11.30
C GLY A 67 -4.88 -11.53 -11.45
N PHE A 68 -5.28 -10.71 -12.42
CA PHE A 68 -4.83 -9.33 -12.61
C PHE A 68 -5.98 -8.37 -12.96
N ILE A 69 -5.73 -7.06 -12.81
CA ILE A 69 -6.58 -5.98 -13.31
C ILE A 69 -5.98 -5.52 -14.65
N SER A 70 -6.78 -5.48 -15.72
CA SER A 70 -6.34 -5.01 -17.03
C SER A 70 -6.25 -3.48 -17.05
N GLU A 71 -5.25 -2.93 -17.75
CA GLU A 71 -5.07 -1.48 -17.91
C GLU A 71 -6.26 -0.81 -18.61
N SER A 72 -6.98 -1.55 -19.46
CA SER A 72 -8.21 -1.09 -20.10
C SER A 72 -9.34 -0.77 -19.10
N GLU A 73 -9.29 -1.33 -17.89
CA GLU A 73 -10.30 -1.14 -16.84
C GLU A 73 -10.04 0.07 -15.97
N ILE A 74 -8.87 0.71 -16.12
CA ILE A 74 -8.33 1.75 -15.22
C ILE A 74 -7.76 2.95 -15.98
N GLN A 75 -8.18 3.16 -17.23
CA GLN A 75 -7.60 4.14 -18.14
C GLN A 75 -7.68 5.59 -17.61
N ASN A 76 -8.74 5.95 -16.88
CA ASN A 76 -8.91 7.31 -16.37
C ASN A 76 -7.87 7.64 -15.30
N ASP A 77 -7.54 6.70 -14.42
CA ASP A 77 -6.52 6.89 -13.39
C ASP A 77 -5.10 6.65 -13.92
N LEU A 78 -4.93 5.69 -14.84
CA LEU A 78 -3.64 5.36 -15.44
C LEU A 78 -3.10 6.52 -16.30
N SER A 79 -3.97 7.14 -17.12
CA SER A 79 -3.60 8.27 -17.99
C SER A 79 -3.12 9.51 -17.23
N GLN A 80 -3.47 9.65 -15.95
CA GLN A 80 -3.00 10.76 -15.10
C GLN A 80 -1.50 10.67 -14.78
N ARG A 81 -0.86 9.51 -15.01
CA ARG A 81 0.58 9.28 -14.75
C ARG A 81 0.99 9.83 -13.39
N LYS A 82 0.28 9.39 -12.35
CA LYS A 82 0.41 9.85 -10.97
C LYS A 82 1.05 8.84 -10.03
N VAL A 83 1.20 7.58 -10.45
CA VAL A 83 1.88 6.53 -9.68
C VAL A 83 2.97 5.92 -10.55
N PHE A 84 4.14 5.75 -9.95
CA PHE A 84 5.34 5.21 -10.57
C PHE A 84 5.95 4.16 -9.65
N MET A 85 6.78 3.29 -10.22
CA MET A 85 7.58 2.34 -9.47
C MET A 85 9.06 2.70 -9.58
N GLN A 86 9.80 2.47 -8.51
CA GLN A 86 11.22 2.79 -8.42
C GLN A 86 11.96 1.75 -7.59
N GLY A 87 13.18 1.41 -8.03
CA GLY A 87 14.28 0.79 -7.26
C GLY A 87 13.91 -0.06 -6.04
N PHE A 88 14.76 0.02 -5.01
CA PHE A 88 14.53 -0.57 -3.70
C PHE A 88 15.13 0.34 -2.63
N ASP A 89 14.53 0.37 -1.46
CA ASP A 89 15.15 0.99 -0.29
C ASP A 89 16.27 0.10 0.28
N LYS A 90 16.97 0.59 1.31
CA LYS A 90 18.06 -0.16 1.97
C LYS A 90 17.59 -1.45 2.63
N ALA A 91 16.31 -1.56 2.97
CA ALA A 91 15.67 -2.77 3.48
C ALA A 91 15.14 -3.69 2.37
N ARG A 92 15.49 -3.42 1.10
CA ARG A 92 15.08 -4.18 -0.09
C ARG A 92 13.57 -4.16 -0.36
N ARG A 93 12.86 -3.12 0.11
CA ARG A 93 11.44 -2.88 -0.17
C ARG A 93 11.30 -2.11 -1.49
N PRO A 94 10.44 -2.54 -2.44
CA PRO A 94 10.18 -1.76 -3.64
C PRO A 94 9.56 -0.40 -3.28
N ILE A 95 9.82 0.61 -4.11
CA ILE A 95 9.41 1.99 -3.85
C ILE A 95 8.31 2.38 -4.83
N LEU A 96 7.14 2.74 -4.30
CA LEU A 96 6.12 3.47 -5.05
C LEU A 96 6.39 4.97 -4.95
N VAL A 97 6.22 5.70 -6.06
CA VAL A 97 6.30 7.16 -6.09
C VAL A 97 4.96 7.70 -6.58
N CYS A 98 4.29 8.47 -5.73
CA CYS A 98 2.94 8.97 -5.95
C CYS A 98 2.94 10.51 -6.01
N PHE A 99 2.51 11.09 -7.12
CA PHE A 99 2.36 12.53 -7.30
C PHE A 99 0.92 12.95 -7.04
N LEU A 100 0.63 13.43 -5.84
CA LEU A 100 -0.75 13.70 -5.41
C LEU A 100 -1.36 14.90 -6.15
N ALA A 101 -0.55 15.85 -6.60
CA ALA A 101 -1.00 17.01 -7.38
C ALA A 101 -1.42 16.64 -8.82
N LYS A 102 -1.16 15.41 -9.28
CA LYS A 102 -1.67 14.93 -10.58
C LYS A 102 -3.03 14.27 -10.47
N HIS A 103 -3.56 14.12 -9.25
CA HIS A 103 -4.86 13.49 -9.09
C HIS A 103 -5.97 14.43 -9.56
N ASP A 104 -6.60 14.05 -10.66
CA ASP A 104 -7.86 14.63 -11.12
C ASP A 104 -9.00 13.62 -10.84
N TYR A 105 -10.05 14.10 -10.19
CA TYR A 105 -11.24 13.32 -9.87
C TYR A 105 -12.51 13.85 -10.54
N SER A 106 -12.38 14.77 -11.50
CA SER A 106 -13.50 15.34 -12.28
C SER A 106 -14.29 14.29 -13.07
N LYS A 107 -13.59 13.29 -13.62
CA LYS A 107 -14.18 12.17 -14.39
C LYS A 107 -14.24 10.85 -13.60
N ARG A 108 -14.10 10.91 -12.27
CA ARG A 108 -13.87 9.73 -11.44
C ARG A 108 -15.05 8.77 -11.43
N ASN A 109 -14.76 7.51 -11.73
CA ASN A 109 -15.54 6.35 -11.29
C ASN A 109 -14.85 5.72 -10.06
N MET A 110 -15.59 5.57 -8.95
CA MET A 110 -15.01 5.05 -7.70
C MET A 110 -14.66 3.56 -7.79
N GLU A 111 -15.37 2.79 -8.60
CA GLU A 111 -15.05 1.38 -8.85
C GLU A 111 -13.74 1.26 -9.61
N GLU A 112 -13.60 2.01 -10.70
CA GLU A 112 -12.35 2.12 -11.46
C GLU A 112 -11.18 2.55 -10.57
N PHE A 113 -11.37 3.58 -9.75
CA PHE A 113 -10.34 4.04 -8.82
C PHE A 113 -9.88 2.94 -7.85
N LYS A 114 -10.82 2.17 -7.28
CA LYS A 114 -10.47 1.03 -6.41
C LYS A 114 -9.73 -0.07 -7.18
N ARG A 115 -10.10 -0.32 -8.44
CA ARG A 115 -9.35 -1.23 -9.33
C ARG A 115 -7.94 -0.70 -9.62
N PHE A 116 -7.78 0.60 -9.82
CA PHE A 116 -6.46 1.24 -9.99
C PHE A 116 -5.58 1.10 -8.74
N VAL A 117 -6.13 1.34 -7.55
CA VAL A 117 -5.40 1.12 -6.28
C VAL A 117 -4.99 -0.35 -6.15
N THR A 118 -5.89 -1.27 -6.48
CA THR A 118 -5.63 -2.72 -6.47
C THR A 118 -4.49 -3.08 -7.43
N TYR A 119 -4.53 -2.57 -8.67
CA TYR A 119 -3.48 -2.72 -9.68
C TYR A 119 -2.12 -2.24 -9.15
N ALA A 120 -2.08 -1.04 -8.55
CA ALA A 120 -0.84 -0.47 -8.04
C ALA A 120 -0.24 -1.29 -6.88
N LEU A 121 -1.08 -1.77 -5.98
CA LEU A 121 -0.65 -2.62 -4.85
C LEU A 121 -0.20 -4.01 -5.33
N ASP A 122 -0.87 -4.60 -6.32
CA ASP A 122 -0.45 -5.87 -6.93
C ASP A 122 0.91 -5.74 -7.64
N LYS A 123 1.13 -4.67 -8.41
CA LYS A 123 2.43 -4.35 -9.02
C LYS A 123 3.53 -4.19 -7.97
N ALA A 124 3.25 -3.50 -6.86
CA ALA A 124 4.21 -3.37 -5.76
C ALA A 124 4.53 -4.73 -5.12
N CYS A 125 3.53 -5.60 -4.93
CA CYS A 125 3.72 -6.95 -4.41
C CYS A 125 4.53 -7.84 -5.36
N ALA A 126 4.27 -7.77 -6.66
CA ALA A 126 4.99 -8.56 -7.68
C ALA A 126 6.48 -8.21 -7.75
N ARG A 127 6.86 -7.00 -7.36
CA ARG A 127 8.25 -6.52 -7.36
C ARG A 127 9.02 -6.84 -6.07
N MET A 128 8.36 -7.42 -5.07
CA MET A 128 9.03 -7.78 -3.81
C MET A 128 9.97 -8.97 -4.03
N PRO A 129 11.25 -8.88 -3.63
CA PRO A 129 12.15 -10.02 -3.68
C PRO A 129 11.74 -11.11 -2.68
N SER A 130 12.26 -12.32 -2.87
CA SER A 130 12.04 -13.43 -1.93
C SER A 130 12.37 -13.01 -0.50
N GLY A 131 11.47 -13.32 0.44
CA GLY A 131 11.60 -12.96 1.86
C GLY A 131 11.22 -11.50 2.20
N GLN A 132 10.90 -10.66 1.23
CA GLN A 132 10.36 -9.32 1.47
C GLN A 132 8.84 -9.33 1.35
N GLU A 133 8.15 -8.71 2.32
CA GLU A 133 6.69 -8.64 2.34
C GLU A 133 6.14 -7.22 2.24
N LYS A 134 7.01 -6.21 2.27
CA LYS A 134 6.62 -4.80 2.39
C LYS A 134 7.15 -3.94 1.23
N PHE A 135 6.42 -2.88 0.93
CA PHE A 135 6.84 -1.79 0.05
C PHE A 135 6.97 -0.48 0.85
N ILE A 136 7.61 0.54 0.28
CA ILE A 136 7.55 1.92 0.77
C ILE A 136 6.92 2.84 -0.28
N CYS A 137 6.42 3.98 0.16
CA CYS A 137 5.82 4.98 -0.72
C CYS A 137 6.48 6.34 -0.48
N ILE A 138 6.87 7.03 -1.56
CA ILE A 138 7.13 8.47 -1.55
C ILE A 138 5.86 9.15 -2.08
N ALA A 139 5.17 9.88 -1.22
CA ALA A 139 4.01 10.67 -1.57
C ALA A 139 4.44 12.12 -1.72
N ASP A 140 4.52 12.59 -2.97
CA ASP A 140 4.92 13.95 -3.31
C ASP A 140 3.70 14.86 -3.47
N LEU A 141 3.64 15.88 -2.61
CA LEU A 141 2.56 16.87 -2.58
C LEU A 141 2.98 18.21 -3.21
N LYS A 142 4.10 18.26 -3.94
CA LYS A 142 4.51 19.46 -4.66
C LYS A 142 3.41 19.88 -5.65
N GLY A 143 2.91 21.11 -5.47
CA GLY A 143 1.79 21.65 -6.27
C GLY A 143 0.41 21.17 -5.85
N TRP A 144 0.28 20.40 -4.77
CA TRP A 144 -1.02 19.95 -4.28
C TRP A 144 -1.85 21.13 -3.75
N THR A 145 -3.15 21.11 -4.05
CA THR A 145 -4.13 22.14 -3.67
C THR A 145 -5.47 21.48 -3.36
N TYR A 146 -6.44 22.26 -2.89
CA TYR A 146 -7.81 21.76 -2.68
C TYR A 146 -8.46 21.14 -3.91
N GLY A 147 -8.10 21.59 -5.12
CA GLY A 147 -8.61 21.01 -6.37
C GLY A 147 -8.20 19.55 -6.58
N HIS A 148 -7.18 19.07 -5.86
CA HIS A 148 -6.69 17.70 -5.89
C HIS A 148 -7.13 16.89 -4.64
N CYS A 149 -7.86 17.52 -3.71
CA CYS A 149 -8.19 16.95 -2.41
C CYS A 149 -9.40 16.03 -2.46
N ASP A 150 -9.15 14.77 -2.80
CA ASP A 150 -10.21 13.75 -2.87
C ASP A 150 -10.28 12.87 -1.62
N ILE A 151 -10.99 13.34 -0.59
CA ILE A 151 -11.16 12.62 0.68
C ILE A 151 -11.74 11.22 0.47
N ARG A 152 -12.67 11.05 -0.48
CA ARG A 152 -13.30 9.76 -0.77
C ARG A 152 -12.29 8.77 -1.36
N ALA A 153 -11.45 9.23 -2.28
CA ALA A 153 -10.40 8.40 -2.86
C ALA A 153 -9.34 8.01 -1.80
N TYR A 154 -8.96 8.93 -0.92
CA TYR A 154 -8.01 8.64 0.16
C TYR A 154 -8.55 7.59 1.12
N ILE A 155 -9.82 7.72 1.56
CA ILE A 155 -10.46 6.71 2.42
C ILE A 155 -10.58 5.36 1.68
N ALA A 156 -11.02 5.35 0.43
CA ALA A 156 -11.11 4.12 -0.35
C ALA A 156 -9.74 3.42 -0.53
N SER A 157 -8.66 4.19 -0.69
CA SER A 157 -7.30 3.68 -0.79
C SER A 157 -6.84 3.04 0.52
N LEU A 158 -7.09 3.72 1.65
CA LEU A 158 -6.80 3.21 2.99
C LEU A 158 -7.59 1.94 3.30
N GLU A 159 -8.89 1.93 3.02
CA GLU A 159 -9.75 0.76 3.21
C GLU A 159 -9.28 -0.44 2.39
N THR A 160 -8.90 -0.22 1.13
CA THR A 160 -8.38 -1.26 0.24
C THR A 160 -7.06 -1.82 0.79
N MET A 161 -6.13 -0.96 1.16
CA MET A 161 -4.83 -1.37 1.72
C MET A 161 -5.00 -2.12 3.05
N GLN A 162 -5.80 -1.60 3.98
CA GLN A 162 -6.00 -2.19 5.32
C GLN A 162 -6.80 -3.49 5.29
N SER A 163 -7.76 -3.62 4.36
CA SER A 163 -8.62 -4.81 4.29
C SER A 163 -8.03 -5.95 3.47
N TYR A 164 -7.28 -5.64 2.41
CA TYR A 164 -6.87 -6.62 1.40
C TYR A 164 -5.36 -6.74 1.22
N TYR A 165 -4.60 -5.76 1.71
CA TYR A 165 -3.13 -5.76 1.71
C TYR A 165 -2.57 -5.49 3.11
N PRO A 166 -3.09 -6.17 4.17
CA PRO A 166 -2.63 -5.94 5.53
C PRO A 166 -1.13 -6.15 5.64
N GLU A 167 -0.48 -5.36 6.50
CA GLU A 167 0.96 -5.44 6.77
C GLU A 167 1.90 -5.25 5.57
N ARG A 168 1.41 -4.76 4.41
CA ARG A 168 2.24 -4.50 3.22
C ARG A 168 2.96 -3.15 3.22
N LEU A 169 2.38 -2.11 3.83
CA LEU A 169 3.06 -0.81 3.93
C LEU A 169 4.17 -0.89 4.97
N GLY A 170 5.40 -0.56 4.56
CA GLY A 170 6.55 -0.39 5.43
C GLY A 170 6.70 1.04 5.96
N LYS A 171 6.68 2.02 5.06
CA LYS A 171 6.78 3.46 5.36
C LYS A 171 6.15 4.27 4.22
N ALA A 172 5.49 5.38 4.55
CA ALA A 172 5.00 6.38 3.61
C ALA A 172 5.68 7.72 3.92
N LEU A 173 6.60 8.14 3.07
CA LEU A 173 7.34 9.40 3.16
C LEU A 173 6.53 10.49 2.45
N LEU A 174 5.93 11.41 3.21
CA LEU A 174 5.16 12.54 2.69
C LEU A 174 6.11 13.73 2.55
N ILE A 175 6.32 14.16 1.31
CA ILE A 175 7.29 15.20 0.95
C ILE A 175 6.58 16.39 0.30
N ASN A 176 7.19 17.57 0.35
CA ASN A 176 6.63 18.80 -0.23
C ASN A 176 5.21 19.11 0.26
N VAL A 177 4.91 18.78 1.52
CA VAL A 177 3.57 18.88 2.10
C VAL A 177 3.19 20.34 2.28
N PRO A 178 2.18 20.87 1.57
CA PRO A 178 1.72 22.23 1.78
C PRO A 178 0.94 22.30 3.11
N GLY A 179 1.06 23.39 3.86
CA GLY A 179 0.41 23.51 5.18
C GLY A 179 -1.11 23.28 5.15
N ILE A 180 -1.76 23.57 4.01
CA ILE A 180 -3.19 23.34 3.81
C ILE A 180 -3.58 21.84 3.75
N PHE A 181 -2.66 20.96 3.35
CA PHE A 181 -2.88 19.50 3.37
C PHE A 181 -3.19 19.00 4.78
N MET A 182 -2.66 19.64 5.83
CA MET A 182 -2.91 19.21 7.21
C MET A 182 -4.39 19.27 7.61
N LYS A 183 -5.21 20.09 6.93
CA LYS A 183 -6.67 20.08 7.13
C LYS A 183 -7.30 18.81 6.55
N ALA A 184 -6.90 18.40 5.36
CA ALA A 184 -7.33 17.13 4.76
C ALA A 184 -6.83 15.94 5.59
N TRP A 185 -5.57 15.97 6.03
CA TRP A 185 -4.99 14.94 6.90
C TRP A 185 -5.80 14.72 8.18
N LYS A 186 -6.24 15.78 8.85
CA LYS A 186 -7.11 15.67 10.05
C LYS A 186 -8.42 14.93 9.79
N ILE A 187 -8.97 15.02 8.58
CA ILE A 187 -10.20 14.31 8.17
C ILE A 187 -9.90 12.85 7.88
N ILE A 188 -8.75 12.55 7.26
CA ILE A 188 -8.35 11.20 6.85
C ILE A 188 -7.82 10.37 8.04
N TYR A 189 -7.12 11.01 8.98
CA TYR A 189 -6.41 10.37 10.08
C TYR A 189 -7.25 9.41 10.95
N PRO A 190 -8.54 9.68 11.26
CA PRO A 190 -9.39 8.74 12.00
C PRO A 190 -9.63 7.41 11.28
N PHE A 191 -9.52 7.36 9.95
CA PHE A 191 -9.74 6.16 9.14
C PHE A 191 -8.49 5.26 9.03
N ILE A 192 -7.36 5.71 9.57
CA ILE A 192 -6.09 4.98 9.52
C ILE A 192 -5.99 4.04 10.73
N ASP A 193 -5.73 2.76 10.46
CA ASP A 193 -5.50 1.74 11.48
C ASP A 193 -4.30 2.13 12.37
N LYS A 194 -4.36 1.77 13.66
CA LYS A 194 -3.34 2.12 14.67
C LYS A 194 -1.91 1.83 14.20
N ASN A 195 -1.67 0.62 13.70
CA ASN A 195 -0.34 0.18 13.25
C ASN A 195 0.12 0.90 11.96
N THR A 196 -0.79 1.51 11.21
CA THR A 196 -0.49 2.21 9.97
C THR A 196 -0.16 3.68 10.21
N LYS A 197 -0.71 4.30 11.27
CA LYS A 197 -0.49 5.72 11.60
C LYS A 197 1.00 6.07 11.74
N GLU A 198 1.75 5.23 12.45
CA GLU A 198 3.18 5.44 12.69
C GLU A 198 4.05 5.29 11.42
N LYS A 199 3.48 4.75 10.33
CA LYS A 199 4.19 4.56 9.06
C LYS A 199 4.18 5.82 8.19
N PHE A 200 3.33 6.81 8.48
CA PHE A 200 3.26 8.07 7.77
C PHE A 200 4.27 9.06 8.34
N ILE A 201 5.31 9.37 7.57
CA ILE A 201 6.42 10.22 7.97
C ILE A 201 6.37 11.50 7.14
N PHE A 202 6.13 12.63 7.81
CA PHE A 202 6.17 13.95 7.18
C PHE A 202 7.60 14.45 7.16
N VAL A 203 8.14 14.65 5.96
CA VAL A 203 9.54 15.07 5.77
C VAL A 203 9.62 16.59 5.71
N ASP A 204 10.56 17.19 6.44
CA ASP A 204 10.87 18.61 6.31
C ASP A 204 11.54 18.87 4.96
N ASN A 205 10.97 19.77 4.17
CA ASN A 205 11.49 20.14 2.85
C ASN A 205 12.95 20.62 2.89
N LYS A 206 13.40 21.22 4.01
CA LYS A 206 14.80 21.67 4.16
C LYS A 206 15.79 20.50 4.25
N LYS A 207 15.31 19.31 4.64
CA LYS A 207 16.10 18.08 4.80
C LYS A 207 15.61 16.97 3.88
N LEU A 208 14.93 17.33 2.79
CA LEU A 208 14.23 16.37 1.94
C LEU A 208 15.17 15.25 1.45
N GLN A 209 16.28 15.61 0.81
CA GLN A 209 17.21 14.63 0.26
C GLN A 209 17.89 13.81 1.36
N GLU A 210 18.31 14.45 2.46
CA GLU A 210 18.89 13.76 3.63
C GLU A 210 17.95 12.69 4.17
N ALA A 211 16.69 13.04 4.44
CA ALA A 211 15.68 12.13 4.96
C ALA A 211 15.34 10.99 3.99
N LEU A 212 15.30 11.25 2.68
CA LEU A 212 15.12 10.20 1.67
C LEU A 212 16.33 9.25 1.63
N LEU A 213 17.54 9.79 1.74
CA LEU A 213 18.79 9.03 1.74
C LEU A 213 19.02 8.22 3.03
N GLU A 214 18.32 8.51 4.12
CA GLU A 214 18.30 7.65 5.32
C GLU A 214 17.78 6.26 4.98
N ASP A 215 16.67 6.18 4.23
CA ASP A 215 16.00 4.93 3.87
C ASP A 215 16.45 4.38 2.50
N ILE A 216 16.83 5.22 1.55
CA ILE A 216 17.01 4.85 0.13
C ILE A 216 18.46 5.15 -0.29
N HIS A 217 19.12 4.21 -0.95
CA HIS A 217 20.45 4.47 -1.50
C HIS A 217 20.34 5.47 -2.68
N GLU A 218 21.30 6.38 -2.85
CA GLU A 218 21.27 7.41 -3.91
C GLU A 218 21.08 6.80 -5.31
N SER A 219 21.75 5.68 -5.59
CA SER A 219 21.60 4.92 -6.84
C SER A 219 20.22 4.26 -7.03
N GLN A 220 19.34 4.32 -6.03
CA GLN A 220 17.97 3.81 -6.08
C GLN A 220 16.92 4.92 -6.00
N LEU A 221 17.34 6.15 -5.68
CA LEU A 221 16.47 7.30 -5.53
C LEU A 221 16.16 7.94 -6.90
N PRO A 222 14.93 8.44 -7.13
CA PRO A 222 14.61 9.18 -8.34
C PRO A 222 15.48 10.42 -8.56
N GLU A 223 15.82 10.71 -9.82
CA GLU A 223 16.58 11.91 -10.23
C GLU A 223 15.94 13.21 -9.73
N ILE A 224 14.61 13.29 -9.76
CA ILE A 224 13.84 14.46 -9.29
C ILE A 224 14.02 14.74 -7.78
N TYR A 225 14.58 13.81 -7.02
CA TYR A 225 14.90 13.94 -5.61
C TYR A 225 16.42 13.90 -5.33
N GLY A 226 17.23 14.07 -6.38
CA GLY A 226 18.70 14.10 -6.27
C GLY A 226 19.35 12.71 -6.22
N GLY A 227 18.69 11.70 -6.79
CA GLY A 227 19.29 10.39 -7.06
C GLY A 227 19.67 10.19 -8.53
N ASN A 228 19.81 8.93 -8.94
CA ASN A 228 20.34 8.57 -10.27
C ASN A 228 19.39 7.71 -11.12
N LEU A 229 18.13 7.52 -10.71
CA LEU A 229 17.18 6.71 -11.48
C LEU A 229 16.01 7.52 -12.04
N PRO A 230 15.62 7.28 -13.31
CA PRO A 230 14.37 7.82 -13.83
C PRO A 230 13.18 7.10 -13.20
N VAL A 231 12.09 7.83 -12.97
CA VAL A 231 10.82 7.23 -12.54
C VAL A 231 10.21 6.40 -13.67
N VAL A 232 9.75 5.18 -13.36
CA VAL A 232 9.13 4.28 -14.34
C VAL A 232 7.61 4.29 -14.13
N PRO A 233 6.79 4.68 -15.14
CA PRO A 233 5.34 4.58 -15.04
C PRO A 233 4.92 3.17 -14.61
N ILE A 234 3.90 3.06 -13.76
CA ILE A 234 3.56 1.78 -13.13
C ILE A 234 3.11 0.70 -14.13
N GLU A 235 2.60 1.11 -15.29
CA GLU A 235 2.29 0.23 -16.42
C GLU A 235 3.54 -0.44 -17.03
N ASN A 236 4.67 0.25 -16.98
CA ASN A 236 5.95 -0.20 -17.54
C ASN A 236 6.87 -0.86 -16.50
N ALA A 237 6.39 -1.02 -15.27
CA ALA A 237 7.16 -1.48 -14.12
C ALA A 237 7.03 -2.97 -13.81
#